data_AF-A0A6V7K751-F1
#
_entry.id   AF-A0A6V7K751-F1
#
_cell.length_a   1.000
_cell.length_b   1.000
_cell.length_c   1.000
_cell.angle_alpha   90.00
_cell.angle_beta   90.00
_cell.angle_gamma   90.00
#
_symmetry.space_group_name_H-M   'P 1'
#
loop_
_entity.id
_entity.type
_entity.pdbx_description
1 polymer ?
#
loop_
_entity_poly.entity_id
_entity_poly.type
_entity_poly.pdbx_seq_one_letter_code
_entity_poly.pdbx_strand_id
1 'polypeptide(L)' 'AVFRLYDRDGSGYLSAFELRQALNSAGYRLNNHILNILVHRYGTKEGLIHFDDFIMCAVRLKTMIGQGHYSLEDELLLV' A
#
# COMPACT_ATOMS: atom_id res chain seq x y z
N ALA A 1 -3.88 -9.50 11.58
CA ALA A 1 -3.62 -10.86 11.05
C ALA A 1 -2.92 -10.79 9.69
N VAL A 2 -3.46 -10.05 8.70
CA VAL A 2 -2.86 -9.91 7.36
C VAL A 2 -1.46 -9.29 7.39
N PHE A 3 -1.23 -8.17 8.08
CA PHE A 3 0.10 -7.54 8.14
C PHE A 3 1.21 -8.52 8.58
N ARG A 4 1.05 -9.15 9.75
CA ARG A 4 1.99 -10.16 10.28
C ARG A 4 2.14 -11.42 9.41
N LEU A 5 1.17 -11.72 8.55
CA LEU A 5 1.28 -12.84 7.62
C LEU A 5 2.26 -12.53 6.47
N TYR A 6 2.40 -11.25 6.14
CA TYR A 6 3.23 -10.78 5.02
C TYR A 6 4.54 -10.14 5.43
N ASP A 7 4.69 -9.70 6.67
CA ASP A 7 5.98 -9.39 7.31
C ASP A 7 6.75 -10.71 7.54
N ARG A 8 7.42 -11.19 6.50
CA ARG A 8 8.00 -12.55 6.47
C ARG A 8 9.34 -12.62 7.19
N ASP A 9 10.06 -11.52 7.20
CA ASP A 9 11.32 -11.40 7.92
C ASP A 9 11.11 -11.05 9.40
N GLY A 10 9.88 -10.73 9.81
CA GLY A 10 9.53 -10.40 11.19
C GLY A 10 10.14 -9.07 11.63
N SER A 11 10.43 -8.19 10.68
CA SER A 11 11.01 -6.87 10.93
C SER A 11 10.03 -5.95 11.65
N GLY A 12 8.72 -6.21 11.55
CA GLY A 12 7.67 -5.30 11.99
C GLY A 12 7.27 -4.27 10.93
N TYR A 13 7.78 -4.42 9.71
CA TYR A 13 7.55 -3.54 8.56
C TYR A 13 7.18 -4.37 7.34
N LEU A 14 6.56 -3.74 6.34
CA LEU A 14 6.43 -4.34 5.01
C LEU A 14 7.35 -3.63 4.03
N SER A 15 8.18 -4.40 3.34
CA SER A 15 8.83 -3.96 2.11
C SER A 15 7.81 -3.76 0.98
N ALA A 16 8.18 -3.07 -0.09
CA ALA A 16 7.36 -2.94 -1.29
C ALA A 16 6.92 -4.30 -1.87
N PHE A 17 7.78 -5.32 -1.76
CA PHE A 17 7.49 -6.67 -2.20
C PHE A 17 6.42 -7.36 -1.34
N GLU A 18 6.53 -7.25 -0.02
CA GLU A 18 5.56 -7.83 0.91
C GLU A 18 4.22 -7.09 0.86
N LEU A 19 4.25 -5.77 0.73
CA LEU A 19 3.04 -4.97 0.48
C LEU A 19 2.31 -5.46 -0.77
N ARG A 20 3.02 -5.69 -1.89
CA ARG A 20 2.42 -6.23 -3.11
C ARG A 20 1.73 -7.57 -2.85
N GLN A 21 2.37 -8.46 -2.11
CA GLN A 21 1.77 -9.77 -1.80
C GLN A 21 0.52 -9.61 -0.94
N ALA A 22 0.58 -8.76 0.09
CA ALA A 22 -0.55 -8.47 0.96
C ALA A 22 -1.75 -7.93 0.17
N LEU A 23 -1.52 -6.92 -0.67
CA LEU A 23 -2.58 -6.31 -1.49
C LEU A 23 -3.15 -7.29 -2.52
N ASN A 24 -2.31 -8.08 -3.19
CA ASN A 24 -2.76 -9.13 -4.11
C ASN A 24 -3.65 -10.16 -3.40
N SER A 25 -3.30 -10.56 -2.18
CA SER A 25 -4.11 -11.51 -1.40
C SER A 25 -5.44 -10.95 -0.94
N ALA A 26 -5.52 -9.62 -0.79
CA ALA A 26 -6.77 -8.90 -0.52
C ALA A 26 -7.60 -8.65 -1.79
N GLY A 27 -7.14 -9.10 -2.96
CA GLY A 27 -7.83 -8.96 -4.24
C GLY A 27 -7.42 -7.72 -5.05
N TYR A 28 -6.48 -6.91 -4.57
CA TYR A 28 -6.03 -5.70 -5.24
C TYR A 28 -4.81 -5.99 -6.12
N ARG A 29 -5.00 -5.97 -7.45
CA ARG A 29 -3.93 -6.14 -8.43
C ARG A 29 -3.46 -4.78 -8.95
N LEU A 30 -2.41 -4.26 -8.34
CA LEU A 30 -1.84 -2.96 -8.70
C LEU A 30 -0.67 -3.12 -9.69
N ASN A 31 -0.56 -2.16 -10.61
CA ASN A 31 0.63 -2.06 -11.45
C ASN A 31 1.84 -1.50 -10.66
N ASN A 32 3.03 -1.54 -11.25
CA ASN A 32 4.25 -1.05 -10.59
C ASN A 32 4.19 0.45 -10.25
N HIS A 33 3.56 1.25 -11.12
CA HIS A 33 3.49 2.69 -10.93
C HIS A 33 2.70 3.05 -9.67
N ILE A 34 1.47 2.52 -9.54
CA ILE A 34 0.64 2.74 -8.36
C ILE A 34 1.30 2.20 -7.10
N LEU A 35 1.91 1.01 -7.16
CA LEU A 35 2.61 0.47 -5.99
C LEU A 35 3.73 1.40 -5.54
N ASN A 36 4.52 1.94 -6.47
CA ASN A 36 5.60 2.86 -6.15
C ASN A 36 5.07 4.15 -5.51
N ILE A 37 3.95 4.69 -5.99
CA ILE A 37 3.31 5.85 -5.37
C ILE A 37 2.88 5.54 -3.93
N LEU A 38 2.24 4.39 -3.70
CA LEU A 38 1.82 3.98 -2.35
C LEU A 38 3.02 3.83 -1.42
N VAL A 39 4.11 3.21 -1.88
CA VAL A 39 5.35 3.07 -1.09
C VAL A 39 6.00 4.42 -0.82
N HIS A 40 6.01 5.35 -1.79
CA HIS A 40 6.58 6.69 -1.57
C HIS A 40 5.73 7.53 -0.60
N ARG A 41 4.42 7.36 -0.61
CA ARG A 41 3.51 8.13 0.25
C ARG A 41 3.44 7.58 1.67
N TYR A 42 3.31 6.27 1.81
CA TYR A 42 3.05 5.61 3.09
C TYR A 42 4.28 4.90 3.67
N GLY A 43 5.38 4.85 2.93
CA GLY A 43 6.63 4.26 3.39
C GLY A 43 7.59 5.28 3.99
N THR A 44 8.55 4.77 4.75
CA THR A 44 9.72 5.54 5.19
C THR A 44 10.62 5.90 4.00
N LYS A 45 11.71 6.63 4.26
CA LYS A 45 12.72 6.97 3.24
C LYS A 45 13.37 5.71 2.61
N GLU A 46 13.35 4.61 3.34
CA GLU A 46 13.88 3.30 2.93
C GLU A 46 12.82 2.45 2.19
N GLY A 47 11.59 2.96 2.04
CA GLY A 47 10.49 2.25 1.37
C GLY A 47 9.85 1.16 2.23
N LEU A 48 9.99 1.26 3.55
CA LEU A 48 9.38 0.34 4.52
C LEU A 48 8.06 0.91 5.03
N ILE A 49 7.04 0.06 5.19
CA ILE A 49 5.70 0.50 5.58
C ILE A 49 5.38 -0.05 6.98
N HIS A 50 5.08 0.85 7.91
CA HIS A 50 4.63 0.49 9.25
C HIS A 50 3.19 -0.04 9.24
N PHE A 51 2.79 -0.68 10.34
CA PHE A 51 1.43 -1.19 10.48
C PHE A 51 0.35 -0.11 10.30
N ASP A 52 0.49 1.04 10.94
CA ASP A 52 -0.52 2.11 10.88
C ASP A 52 -0.63 2.69 9.46
N ASP A 53 0.51 2.86 8.78
CA ASP A 53 0.59 3.32 7.40
C ASP A 53 -0.01 2.29 6.41
N PHE A 54 0.18 1.00 6.68
CA PHE A 54 -0.47 -0.07 5.91
C PHE A 54 -1.99 0.01 6.01
N ILE A 55 -2.54 0.29 7.21
CA ILE A 55 -3.98 0.46 7.39
C ILE A 55 -4.48 1.70 6.63
N MET A 56 -3.77 2.83 6.75
CA MET A 56 -4.13 4.06 6.02
C MET A 56 -4.12 3.84 4.50
N CYS A 57 -3.07 3.19 3.99
CA CYS A 57 -2.92 2.79 2.60
C CYS A 57 -4.10 1.92 2.13
N ALA A 58 -4.45 0.88 2.89
CA ALA A 58 -5.56 -0.03 2.54
C ALA A 58 -6.93 0.68 2.54
N VAL A 59 -7.20 1.56 3.51
CA VAL A 59 -8.44 2.34 3.57
C VAL A 59 -8.56 3.27 2.37
N ARG A 60 -7.48 4.00 2.04
CA ARG A 60 -7.46 4.91 0.89
C ARG A 60 -7.64 4.15 -0.43
N LEU A 61 -6.90 3.05 -0.60
CA LEU A 61 -7.01 2.21 -1.79
C LEU A 61 -8.44 1.67 -1.98
N LYS A 62 -9.10 1.23 -0.90
CA LYS A 62 -10.49 0.77 -0.95
C LYS A 62 -11.45 1.88 -1.38
N THR A 63 -11.28 3.09 -0.86
CA THR A 63 -12.11 4.25 -1.22
C THR A 63 -11.92 4.63 -2.68
N MET A 64 -10.67 4.66 -3.16
CA MET A 64 -10.32 5.00 -4.55
C MET A 64 -10.88 3.98 -5.55
N ILE A 65 -10.83 2.68 -5.23
CA ILE A 65 -11.36 1.63 -6.11
C ILE A 65 -12.90 1.57 -6.05
N GLY A 66 -13.52 1.90 -4.91
CA GLY A 66 -14.97 1.91 -4.74
C GLY A 66 -15.66 3.12 -5.38
N GLN A 67 -14.96 4.26 -5.48
CA GLN A 67 -15.42 5.47 -6.15
C GLN A 67 -14.90 5.43 -7.58
N GLY A 68 -15.68 4.89 -8.53
CA GLY A 68 -15.26 4.67 -9.93
C GLY A 68 -14.95 5.92 -10.77
N HIS A 69 -14.46 7.02 -10.19
CA HIS A 69 -14.22 8.28 -10.90
C HIS A 69 -13.11 9.20 -10.32
N TYR A 70 -12.08 8.67 -9.65
CA TYR A 70 -10.91 9.48 -9.26
C TYR A 70 -9.60 8.79 -9.65
N SER A 71 -8.72 9.49 -10.37
CA SER A 71 -7.41 8.97 -10.74
C SER A 71 -6.51 8.97 -9.51
N LEU A 72 -5.86 7.84 -9.23
CA LEU A 72 -4.90 7.68 -8.13
C LEU A 72 -3.79 8.74 -8.18
N GLU A 73 -3.43 9.17 -9.39
CA GLU A 73 -2.42 10.20 -9.64
C GLU A 73 -2.85 11.57 -9.11
N ASP A 74 -4.14 11.94 -9.23
CA ASP A 74 -4.63 13.27 -8.85
C ASP A 74 -4.66 13.46 -7.32
N GLU A 75 -5.11 12.45 -6.57
CA GLU A 75 -5.19 12.52 -5.10
C GLU A 75 -3.84 12.26 -4.44
N LEU A 76 -2.98 11.45 -5.08
CA LEU A 76 -1.65 11.13 -4.56
C LEU A 76 -0.57 12.16 -4.94
N LEU A 77 -0.82 13.14 -5.81
CA LEU A 77 0.10 14.27 -6.05
C LEU A 77 -0.25 15.56 -5.29
N LEU A 78 -1.45 15.66 -4.71
CA LEU A 78 -1.95 16.89 -4.06
C LEU A 78 -1.54 17.08 -2.59
N VAL A 79 -0.63 16.25 -2.05
CA VAL A 79 -0.09 16.40 -0.68
C VAL A 79 1.42 16.38 -0.68
#